data_AF-A0A954QKB4-F1
#
_entry.id   AF-A0A954QKB4-F1
#
_cell.length_a   1.000
_cell.length_b   1.000
_cell.length_c   1.000
_cell.angle_alpha   90.00
_cell.angle_beta   90.00
_cell.angle_gamma   90.00
#
_symmetry.space_group_name_H-M   'P 1'
#
loop_
_entity.id
_entity.type
_entity.pdbx_description
1 polymer ?
#
loop_
_entity_poly.entity_id
_entity_poly.type
_entity_poly.pdbx_seq_one_letter_code
_entity_poly.pdbx_strand_id
1 'polypeptide(L)'
;MRTSLFSLIVAIVIASLTRFASAQEPTIVLPPGMDATFGNDFGDVPTEPRRVQWLYASEYFVDFNGPVSITSLAWRPNERSGSITSIDEDFSLRLSTSPVSSLRMAYEQNVGDDVREVYHGALSIVSPANPSMEDFLLRVVFDEPFIYDPRVGDLLVDGVFEGFDQPWRVDNQELSGSAIRLVVGSPISSQGTYPWSILAAMQFTATAVPEPVSPCVTGIVFLAIAVGQRSRRGR
;
A
#
# COMPACT_ATOMS: atom_id res chain seq x y z
N MET A 1 -50.80 23.25 17.98
CA MET A 1 -49.52 23.93 17.61
C MET A 1 -48.28 23.39 18.36
N ARG A 2 -48.19 22.09 18.69
CA ARG A 2 -46.97 21.49 19.33
C ARG A 2 -46.38 20.28 18.60
N THR A 3 -47.01 19.84 17.51
CA THR A 3 -46.58 18.70 16.69
C THR A 3 -45.63 19.08 15.54
N SER A 4 -45.35 20.37 15.33
CA SER A 4 -44.63 20.87 14.15
C SER A 4 -43.10 20.94 14.30
N LEU A 5 -42.56 20.93 15.52
CA LEU A 5 -41.11 21.13 15.74
C LEU A 5 -40.32 19.81 15.75
N PHE A 6 -40.95 18.70 16.14
CA PHE A 6 -40.30 17.39 16.21
C PHE A 6 -40.08 16.78 14.81
N SER A 7 -41.02 16.97 13.89
CA SER A 7 -40.87 16.52 12.50
C SER A 7 -39.80 17.29 11.72
N LEU A 8 -39.53 18.56 12.07
CA LEU A 8 -38.49 19.36 11.43
C LEU A 8 -37.07 18.93 11.87
N ILE A 9 -36.90 18.53 13.14
CA ILE A 9 -35.61 18.01 13.66
C ILE A 9 -35.30 16.63 13.07
N VAL A 10 -36.30 15.76 12.93
CA VAL A 10 -36.12 14.44 12.30
C VAL A 10 -35.80 14.57 10.79
N ALA A 11 -36.39 15.54 10.09
CA ALA A 11 -36.10 15.79 8.67
C ALA A 11 -34.66 16.30 8.43
N ILE A 12 -34.09 17.10 9.34
CA ILE A 12 -32.69 17.57 9.24
C ILE A 12 -31.70 16.44 9.57
N VAL A 13 -32.05 15.52 10.46
CA VAL A 13 -31.23 14.35 10.80
C VAL A 13 -31.26 13.30 9.67
N ILE A 14 -32.34 13.18 8.89
CA ILE A 14 -32.42 12.24 7.75
C ILE A 14 -31.79 12.83 6.48
N ALA A 15 -31.85 14.16 6.28
CA ALA A 15 -31.22 14.82 5.12
C ALA A 15 -29.68 14.93 5.20
N SER A 16 -29.07 14.55 6.33
CA SER A 16 -27.62 14.51 6.53
C SER A 16 -26.99 13.12 6.29
N LEU A 17 -27.79 12.11 5.92
CA LEU A 17 -27.34 10.71 5.87
C LEU A 17 -26.96 10.14 4.49
N THR A 18 -27.01 10.92 3.40
CA THR A 18 -26.71 10.38 2.07
C THR A 18 -25.88 11.33 1.21
N ARG A 19 -24.61 11.48 1.59
CA ARG A 19 -23.50 11.66 0.64
C ARG A 19 -22.34 10.77 1.08
N PHE A 20 -22.45 9.48 0.81
CA PHE A 20 -21.23 8.69 0.62
C PHE A 20 -20.68 9.13 -0.75
N ALA A 21 -19.94 10.24 -0.77
CA ALA A 21 -18.93 10.38 -1.81
C ALA A 21 -17.98 9.20 -1.58
N SER A 22 -17.79 8.36 -2.60
CA SER A 22 -16.67 7.43 -2.58
C SER A 22 -15.42 8.29 -2.48
N ALA A 23 -14.88 8.46 -1.28
CA ALA A 23 -13.58 9.05 -1.12
C ALA A 23 -12.63 8.09 -1.85
N GLN A 24 -11.98 8.57 -2.91
CA GLN A 24 -10.91 7.83 -3.54
C GLN A 24 -9.88 7.54 -2.46
N GLU A 25 -9.55 6.26 -2.26
CA GLU A 25 -8.54 5.89 -1.27
C GLU A 25 -7.23 6.58 -1.66
N PRO A 26 -6.54 7.25 -0.72
CA PRO A 26 -5.30 7.93 -1.00
C PRO A 26 -4.26 6.93 -1.53
N THR A 27 -3.63 7.28 -2.64
CA THR A 27 -2.56 6.50 -3.25
C THR A 27 -1.24 7.24 -3.19
N ILE A 28 -0.15 6.50 -3.04
CA ILE A 28 1.22 7.01 -3.16
C ILE A 28 1.95 6.20 -4.23
N VAL A 29 2.69 6.88 -5.11
CA VAL A 29 3.50 6.24 -6.15
C VAL A 29 4.97 6.33 -5.78
N LEU A 30 5.64 5.18 -5.75
CA LEU A 30 7.02 5.04 -5.35
C LEU A 30 7.85 4.38 -6.46
N PRO A 31 9.13 4.76 -6.64
CA PRO A 31 9.80 5.93 -6.04
C PRO A 31 9.12 7.29 -6.38
N PRO A 32 9.38 8.36 -5.62
CA PRO A 32 8.73 9.66 -5.85
C PRO A 32 8.96 10.20 -7.27
N GLY A 33 7.92 10.80 -7.87
CA GLY A 33 7.94 11.36 -9.24
C GLY A 33 7.57 10.37 -10.34
N MET A 34 7.46 9.09 -10.01
CA MET A 34 7.07 8.05 -10.98
C MET A 34 5.60 8.13 -11.39
N ASP A 35 4.77 8.97 -10.76
CA ASP A 35 3.42 9.29 -11.21
C ASP A 35 3.40 10.19 -12.45
N ALA A 36 4.49 10.92 -12.72
CA ALA A 36 4.59 11.89 -13.81
C ALA A 36 5.60 11.51 -14.91
N THR A 37 6.37 10.44 -14.72
CA THR A 37 7.39 9.98 -15.68
C THR A 37 7.50 8.46 -15.71
N PHE A 38 7.87 7.90 -16.87
CA PHE A 38 8.36 6.51 -16.95
C PHE A 38 9.71 6.35 -16.27
N GLY A 39 10.00 5.13 -15.84
CA GLY A 39 11.30 4.74 -15.36
C GLY A 39 12.37 4.82 -16.45
N ASN A 40 13.63 4.84 -16.03
CA ASN A 40 14.77 4.79 -16.92
C ASN A 40 15.36 3.37 -17.09
N ASP A 41 14.74 2.36 -16.46
CA ASP A 41 15.13 0.96 -16.53
C ASP A 41 13.88 0.05 -16.57
N PHE A 42 14.08 -1.26 -16.65
CA PHE A 42 13.02 -2.26 -16.62
C PHE A 42 13.45 -3.54 -15.92
N GLY A 43 12.49 -4.34 -15.49
CA GLY A 43 12.72 -5.68 -14.97
C GLY A 43 11.93 -6.69 -15.78
N ASP A 44 12.54 -7.78 -16.21
CA ASP A 44 11.81 -8.88 -16.81
C ASP A 44 11.00 -9.59 -15.71
N VAL A 45 9.69 -9.74 -15.93
CA VAL A 45 8.81 -10.41 -14.99
C VAL A 45 9.06 -11.93 -15.09
N PRO A 46 9.13 -12.65 -13.96
CA PRO A 46 9.43 -14.07 -13.97
C PRO A 46 8.41 -14.89 -14.79
N THR A 47 8.90 -15.73 -15.69
CA THR A 47 8.12 -16.80 -16.38
C THR A 47 8.41 -18.18 -15.79
N GLU A 48 9.11 -18.20 -14.68
CA GLU A 48 9.56 -19.36 -13.92
C GLU A 48 9.61 -18.98 -12.43
N PRO A 49 9.64 -19.95 -11.50
CA PRO A 49 9.56 -19.63 -10.08
C PRO A 49 10.70 -18.71 -9.61
N ARG A 50 10.35 -17.60 -8.96
CA ARG A 50 11.29 -16.58 -8.46
C ARG A 50 10.79 -15.94 -7.17
N ARG A 51 11.73 -15.65 -6.26
CA ARG A 51 11.50 -14.76 -5.11
C ARG A 51 12.17 -13.42 -5.37
N VAL A 52 11.42 -12.35 -5.15
CA VAL A 52 11.83 -10.98 -5.40
C VAL A 52 11.56 -10.14 -4.16
N GLN A 53 12.60 -9.48 -3.65
CA GLN A 53 12.49 -8.51 -2.57
C GLN A 53 12.79 -7.11 -3.09
N TRP A 54 11.83 -6.20 -2.90
CA TRP A 54 12.00 -4.76 -3.09
C TRP A 54 12.06 -4.06 -1.74
N LEU A 55 12.97 -3.10 -1.60
CA LEU A 55 13.13 -2.31 -0.37
C LEU A 55 12.84 -0.83 -0.66
N TYR A 56 11.65 -0.37 -0.29
CA TYR A 56 11.27 1.03 -0.43
C TYR A 56 11.71 1.83 0.78
N ALA A 57 12.50 2.88 0.53
CA ALA A 57 13.03 3.71 1.58
C ALA A 57 11.90 4.44 2.33
N SER A 58 11.96 4.43 3.65
CA SER A 58 11.04 5.15 4.54
C SER A 58 10.90 6.63 4.19
N GLU A 59 11.99 7.26 3.74
CA GLU A 59 12.03 8.65 3.29
C GLU A 59 11.16 8.94 2.07
N TYR A 60 10.62 7.92 1.39
CA TYR A 60 9.66 8.12 0.30
C TYR A 60 8.22 8.32 0.78
N PHE A 61 7.93 8.04 2.05
CA PHE A 61 6.59 8.15 2.64
C PHE A 61 6.38 9.49 3.36
N VAL A 62 6.96 10.59 2.84
CA VAL A 62 6.99 11.91 3.49
C VAL A 62 5.62 12.51 3.81
N ASP A 63 4.59 12.09 3.09
CA ASP A 63 3.21 12.58 3.30
C ASP A 63 2.55 11.96 4.55
N PHE A 64 3.21 10.97 5.16
CA PHE A 64 2.71 10.27 6.33
C PHE A 64 3.58 10.54 7.57
N ASN A 65 2.98 11.19 8.57
CA ASN A 65 3.66 11.55 9.83
C ASN A 65 3.56 10.47 10.94
N GLY A 66 3.04 9.29 10.59
CA GLY A 66 2.80 8.20 11.53
C GLY A 66 2.39 6.93 10.80
N PRO A 67 1.86 5.92 11.53
CA PRO A 67 1.46 4.65 10.93
C PRO A 67 0.41 4.82 9.83
N VAL A 68 0.58 4.04 8.77
CA VAL A 68 -0.32 3.95 7.62
C VAL A 68 -0.85 2.54 7.48
N SER A 69 -2.11 2.42 7.06
CA SER A 69 -2.72 1.16 6.68
C SER A 69 -2.65 1.03 5.16
N ILE A 70 -1.83 0.09 4.68
CA ILE A 70 -1.67 -0.24 3.26
C ILE A 70 -2.66 -1.35 2.92
N THR A 71 -3.51 -1.14 1.91
CA THR A 71 -4.61 -2.05 1.54
C THR A 71 -4.42 -2.70 0.17
N SER A 72 -3.62 -2.08 -0.69
CA SER A 72 -3.25 -2.66 -1.98
C SER A 72 -1.93 -2.09 -2.48
N LEU A 73 -1.33 -2.80 -3.42
CA LEU A 73 -0.29 -2.25 -4.28
C LEU A 73 -0.55 -2.60 -5.75
N ALA A 74 0.06 -1.87 -6.66
CA ALA A 74 0.05 -2.18 -8.07
C ALA A 74 1.37 -1.83 -8.74
N TRP A 75 1.85 -2.70 -9.62
CA TRP A 75 3.02 -2.42 -10.46
C TRP A 75 2.61 -1.77 -11.78
N ARG A 76 3.47 -0.88 -12.29
CA ARG A 76 3.34 -0.32 -13.63
C ARG A 76 4.05 -1.21 -14.66
N PRO A 77 3.38 -1.60 -15.76
CA PRO A 77 4.05 -2.23 -16.89
C PRO A 77 4.97 -1.23 -17.59
N ASN A 78 6.14 -1.69 -18.03
CA ASN A 78 7.04 -0.86 -18.83
C ASN A 78 6.41 -0.56 -20.20
N GLU A 79 6.61 0.66 -20.70
CA GLU A 79 6.02 1.17 -21.94
C GLU A 79 6.45 0.40 -23.20
N ARG A 80 7.51 -0.41 -23.10
CA ARG A 80 8.07 -1.21 -24.20
C ARG A 80 7.58 -2.66 -24.20
N SER A 81 6.68 -3.03 -23.30
CA SER A 81 6.20 -4.41 -23.17
C SER A 81 5.21 -4.84 -24.27
N GLY A 82 4.65 -3.89 -25.02
CA GLY A 82 3.54 -4.18 -25.93
C GLY A 82 2.26 -4.54 -25.16
N SER A 83 1.28 -5.16 -25.84
CA SER A 83 0.04 -5.57 -25.17
C SER A 83 0.30 -6.80 -24.32
N ILE A 84 -0.21 -6.79 -23.08
CA ILE A 84 0.00 -7.88 -22.11
C ILE A 84 -1.36 -8.49 -21.78
N THR A 85 -1.41 -9.81 -21.78
CA THR A 85 -2.46 -10.58 -21.11
C THR A 85 -1.76 -11.79 -20.54
N SER A 86 -1.63 -11.85 -19.23
CA SER A 86 -0.84 -12.87 -18.57
C SER A 86 -1.29 -13.11 -17.15
N ILE A 87 -1.04 -14.32 -16.64
CA ILE A 87 -1.39 -14.75 -15.30
C ILE A 87 -0.26 -15.55 -14.66
N ASP A 88 -0.01 -15.29 -13.39
CA ASP A 88 0.68 -16.19 -12.46
C ASP A 88 -0.41 -16.86 -11.61
N GLU A 89 -0.51 -18.19 -11.67
CA GLU A 89 -1.60 -18.94 -11.02
C GLU A 89 -1.38 -19.08 -9.50
N ASP A 90 -0.14 -18.90 -9.02
CA ASP A 90 0.22 -19.08 -7.61
C ASP A 90 1.28 -18.06 -7.18
N PHE A 91 0.79 -16.87 -6.82
CA PHE A 91 1.60 -15.77 -6.33
C PHE A 91 1.33 -15.53 -4.84
N SER A 92 2.39 -15.36 -4.05
CA SER A 92 2.30 -14.93 -2.65
C SER A 92 3.07 -13.64 -2.41
N LEU A 93 2.51 -12.78 -1.55
CA LEU A 93 3.07 -11.49 -1.22
C LEU A 93 3.13 -11.30 0.28
N ARG A 94 4.31 -10.94 0.77
CA ARG A 94 4.55 -10.57 2.16
C ARG A 94 5.09 -9.16 2.26
N LEU A 95 4.67 -8.46 3.31
CA LEU A 95 5.20 -7.15 3.69
C LEU A 95 5.82 -7.22 5.09
N SER A 96 6.85 -6.42 5.33
CA SER A 96 7.45 -6.22 6.66
C SER A 96 8.21 -4.89 6.73
N THR A 97 8.49 -4.41 7.93
CA THR A 97 9.42 -3.31 8.17
C THR A 97 10.85 -3.85 8.26
N SER A 98 11.68 -3.59 7.25
CA SER A 98 13.03 -4.13 7.14
C SER A 98 13.97 -3.60 8.24
N PRO A 99 14.81 -4.45 8.87
CA PRO A 99 15.85 -4.04 9.81
C PRO A 99 17.10 -3.47 9.10
N VAL A 100 17.14 -3.52 7.77
CA VAL A 100 18.27 -3.04 6.96
C VAL A 100 17.84 -1.94 5.99
N SER A 101 18.74 -0.98 5.74
CA SER A 101 18.57 0.09 4.74
C SER A 101 19.18 -0.23 3.36
N SER A 102 19.73 -1.43 3.22
CA SER A 102 20.22 -2.00 1.95
C SER A 102 20.04 -3.51 2.05
N LEU A 103 19.39 -4.09 1.05
CA LEU A 103 19.12 -5.51 1.01
C LEU A 103 20.41 -6.33 1.10
N ARG A 104 20.31 -7.45 1.79
CA ARG A 104 21.29 -8.54 1.85
C ARG A 104 20.88 -9.64 0.90
N MET A 105 21.84 -10.45 0.47
CA MET A 105 21.55 -11.63 -0.35
C MET A 105 20.74 -12.67 0.42
N ALA A 106 20.95 -12.81 1.73
CA ALA A 106 20.17 -13.70 2.57
C ALA A 106 18.78 -13.09 2.82
N TYR A 107 17.74 -13.68 2.23
CA TYR A 107 16.40 -13.10 2.23
C TYR A 107 15.86 -12.82 3.64
N GLU A 108 16.06 -13.76 4.56
CA GLU A 108 15.56 -13.66 5.95
C GLU A 108 16.29 -12.59 6.78
N GLN A 109 17.43 -12.06 6.31
CA GLN A 109 18.09 -10.91 6.96
C GLN A 109 17.45 -9.57 6.61
N ASN A 110 16.56 -9.55 5.62
CA ASN A 110 15.86 -8.35 5.17
C ASN A 110 14.45 -8.25 5.77
N VAL A 111 13.92 -9.35 6.30
CA VAL A 111 12.55 -9.46 6.78
C VAL A 111 12.46 -8.94 8.22
N GLY A 112 11.46 -8.11 8.48
CA GLY A 112 11.14 -7.59 9.81
C GLY A 112 10.36 -8.55 10.69
N ASP A 113 10.34 -8.29 12.00
CA ASP A 113 9.58 -9.07 12.98
C ASP A 113 8.05 -8.95 12.79
N ASP A 114 7.59 -7.93 12.09
CA ASP A 114 6.18 -7.64 11.77
C ASP A 114 5.71 -8.28 10.46
N VAL A 115 6.47 -9.22 9.90
CA VAL A 115 6.16 -9.85 8.61
C VAL A 115 4.75 -10.44 8.55
N ARG A 116 4.04 -10.11 7.47
CA ARG A 116 2.68 -10.60 7.20
C ARG A 116 2.55 -11.02 5.75
N GLU A 117 1.96 -12.19 5.50
CA GLU A 117 1.41 -12.54 4.19
C GLU A 117 0.12 -11.76 4.00
N VAL A 118 0.13 -10.85 3.03
CA VAL A 118 -0.97 -9.93 2.74
C VAL A 118 -1.82 -10.39 1.56
N TYR A 119 -1.30 -11.34 0.77
CA TYR A 119 -2.00 -11.91 -0.37
C TYR A 119 -1.43 -13.28 -0.75
N HIS A 120 -2.30 -14.20 -1.15
CA HIS A 120 -1.94 -15.47 -1.76
C HIS A 120 -3.00 -15.87 -2.80
N GLY A 121 -2.61 -16.10 -4.05
CA GLY A 121 -3.49 -16.58 -5.10
C GLY A 121 -3.06 -16.17 -6.50
N ALA A 122 -3.98 -16.32 -7.45
CA ALA A 122 -3.71 -16.02 -8.86
C ALA A 122 -3.64 -14.52 -9.13
N LEU A 123 -2.55 -14.07 -9.75
CA LEU A 123 -2.28 -12.68 -10.08
C LEU A 123 -2.25 -12.49 -11.61
N SER A 124 -3.21 -11.74 -12.13
CA SER A 124 -3.34 -11.48 -13.57
C SER A 124 -3.09 -10.02 -13.94
N ILE A 125 -2.63 -9.80 -15.17
CA ILE A 125 -2.48 -8.48 -15.77
C ILE A 125 -3.10 -8.44 -17.17
N VAL A 126 -3.76 -7.32 -17.47
CA VAL A 126 -4.15 -6.93 -18.82
C VAL A 126 -3.68 -5.49 -19.05
N SER A 127 -2.84 -5.28 -20.06
CA SER A 127 -2.28 -3.96 -20.39
C SER A 127 -2.39 -3.67 -21.88
N PRO A 128 -2.73 -2.43 -22.28
CA PRO A 128 -2.66 -2.02 -23.68
C PRO A 128 -1.20 -1.97 -24.15
N ALA A 129 -0.99 -1.85 -25.47
CA ALA A 129 0.34 -1.78 -26.07
C ALA A 129 1.17 -0.57 -25.64
N ASN A 130 0.50 0.53 -25.29
CA ASN A 130 1.12 1.79 -24.91
C ASN A 130 0.49 2.24 -23.59
N PRO A 131 0.86 1.61 -22.45
CA PRO A 131 0.37 2.05 -21.16
C PRO A 131 0.80 3.50 -20.89
N SER A 132 -0.03 4.25 -20.18
CA SER A 132 0.28 5.61 -19.72
C SER A 132 1.17 5.58 -18.47
N MET A 133 1.70 6.75 -18.06
CA MET A 133 2.47 6.87 -16.81
C MET A 133 1.59 6.60 -15.58
N GLU A 134 0.27 6.76 -15.69
CA GLU A 134 -0.67 6.54 -14.59
C GLU A 134 -1.18 5.07 -14.53
N ASP A 135 -0.76 4.22 -15.48
CA ASP A 135 -1.29 2.87 -15.65
C ASP A 135 -0.61 1.85 -14.72
N PHE A 136 -1.01 1.83 -13.44
CA PHE A 136 -0.62 0.79 -12.47
C PHE A 136 -1.62 -0.38 -12.52
N LEU A 137 -1.35 -1.34 -13.41
CA LEU A 137 -2.32 -2.34 -13.88
C LEU A 137 -2.17 -3.73 -13.26
N LEU A 138 -0.97 -4.15 -12.85
CA LEU A 138 -0.79 -5.40 -12.10
C LEU A 138 -1.12 -5.12 -10.63
N ARG A 139 -2.37 -5.30 -10.23
CA ARG A 139 -2.86 -4.91 -8.90
C ARG A 139 -3.09 -6.10 -7.98
N VAL A 140 -2.63 -5.95 -6.73
CA VAL A 140 -2.88 -6.89 -5.63
C VAL A 140 -3.63 -6.15 -4.53
N VAL A 141 -4.86 -6.58 -4.26
CA VAL A 141 -5.65 -6.13 -3.10
C VAL A 141 -5.36 -7.08 -1.96
N PHE A 142 -5.03 -6.56 -0.78
CA PHE A 142 -4.63 -7.39 0.34
C PHE A 142 -5.83 -8.04 1.00
N ASP A 143 -5.67 -9.30 1.41
CA ASP A 143 -6.63 -10.01 2.25
C ASP A 143 -6.71 -9.36 3.65
N GLU A 144 -5.58 -8.85 4.13
CA GLU A 144 -5.46 -8.09 5.35
C GLU A 144 -4.60 -6.84 5.16
N PRO A 145 -5.05 -5.66 5.61
CA PRO A 145 -4.24 -4.45 5.54
C PRO A 145 -2.95 -4.58 6.37
N PHE A 146 -1.84 -4.06 5.84
CA PHE A 146 -0.57 -4.00 6.55
C PHE A 146 -0.38 -2.64 7.22
N ILE A 147 -0.07 -2.63 8.52
CA ILE A 147 0.21 -1.38 9.24
C ILE A 147 1.72 -1.11 9.17
N TYR A 148 2.09 -0.04 8.48
CA TYR A 148 3.47 0.38 8.28
C TYR A 148 3.73 1.72 8.96
N ASP A 149 4.84 1.86 9.71
CA ASP A 149 5.28 3.14 10.25
C ASP A 149 6.64 3.52 9.63
N PRO A 150 6.70 4.52 8.73
CA PRO A 150 7.95 4.93 8.10
C PRO A 150 9.04 5.37 9.08
N ARG A 151 8.68 5.69 10.33
CA ARG A 151 9.66 6.10 11.36
C ARG A 151 10.43 4.92 11.94
N VAL A 152 9.97 3.69 11.72
CA VAL A 152 10.57 2.46 12.27
C VAL A 152 11.59 1.85 11.31
N GLY A 153 11.38 1.97 10.00
CA GLY A 153 12.30 1.44 9.00
C GLY A 153 11.74 1.45 7.58
N ASP A 154 12.53 0.92 6.65
CA ASP A 154 12.17 0.81 5.23
C ASP A 154 11.10 -0.28 5.01
N LEU A 155 10.20 -0.09 4.03
CA LEU A 155 9.19 -1.08 3.69
C LEU A 155 9.79 -2.17 2.79
N LEU A 156 9.75 -3.42 3.25
CA LEU A 156 10.07 -4.58 2.42
C LEU A 156 8.80 -5.10 1.74
N VAL A 157 8.88 -5.28 0.43
CA VAL A 157 7.91 -6.01 -0.39
C VAL A 157 8.57 -7.31 -0.85
N ASP A 158 8.07 -8.47 -0.41
CA ASP A 158 8.64 -9.79 -0.70
C ASP A 158 7.62 -10.64 -1.46
N GLY A 159 7.81 -10.76 -2.77
CA GLY A 159 6.96 -11.53 -3.67
C GLY A 159 7.58 -12.85 -4.05
N VAL A 160 6.80 -13.92 -4.01
CA VAL A 160 7.14 -15.23 -4.58
C VAL A 160 6.19 -15.49 -5.74
N PHE A 161 6.78 -15.60 -6.91
CA PHE A 161 6.12 -15.88 -8.18
C PHE A 161 6.35 -17.34 -8.54
N GLU A 162 5.32 -18.05 -9.00
CA GLU A 162 5.48 -19.34 -9.68
C GLU A 162 5.83 -19.13 -11.16
N GLY A 163 5.45 -17.97 -11.70
CA GLY A 163 5.82 -17.52 -13.03
C GLY A 163 4.61 -17.19 -13.88
N PHE A 164 4.70 -16.07 -14.58
CA PHE A 164 3.69 -15.67 -15.56
C PHE A 164 3.74 -16.53 -16.82
N ASP A 165 2.58 -16.81 -17.40
CA ASP A 165 2.45 -17.58 -18.63
C ASP A 165 2.99 -16.88 -19.90
N GLN A 166 3.27 -15.58 -19.84
CA GLN A 166 3.88 -14.79 -20.91
C GLN A 166 4.93 -13.81 -20.37
N PRO A 167 6.03 -13.57 -21.09
CA PRO A 167 7.03 -12.59 -20.67
C PRO A 167 6.52 -11.17 -20.90
N TRP A 168 6.77 -10.30 -19.93
CA TRP A 168 6.57 -8.86 -20.02
C TRP A 168 7.52 -8.15 -19.06
N ARG A 169 7.52 -6.81 -19.06
CA ARG A 169 8.46 -6.02 -18.25
C ARG A 169 7.74 -5.12 -17.28
N VAL A 170 8.24 -5.08 -16.05
CA VAL A 170 7.88 -4.08 -15.06
C VAL A 170 8.73 -2.83 -15.28
N ASP A 171 8.11 -1.66 -15.10
CA ASP A 171 8.81 -0.39 -15.19
C ASP A 171 9.66 -0.16 -13.93
N ASN A 172 10.96 0.11 -14.13
CA ASN A 172 11.90 0.28 -13.03
C ASN A 172 12.59 1.64 -13.11
N GLN A 173 12.95 2.16 -11.95
CA GLN A 173 13.80 3.34 -11.81
C GLN A 173 15.15 2.92 -11.22
N GLU A 174 16.23 3.25 -11.94
CA GLU A 174 17.58 3.22 -11.40
C GLU A 174 17.73 4.32 -10.36
N LEU A 175 18.20 3.96 -9.17
CA LEU A 175 18.40 4.89 -8.07
C LEU A 175 19.84 5.36 -8.02
N SER A 176 20.02 6.64 -7.65
CA SER A 176 21.34 7.15 -7.32
C SER A 176 21.84 6.51 -6.03
N GLY A 177 23.06 5.97 -6.05
CA GLY A 177 23.74 5.44 -4.86
C GLY A 177 24.07 3.94 -4.96
N SER A 178 24.58 3.39 -3.87
CA SER A 178 25.05 1.99 -3.80
C SER A 178 24.17 1.07 -2.97
N ALA A 179 23.05 1.57 -2.43
CA ALA A 179 22.12 0.75 -1.66
C ALA A 179 21.43 -0.25 -2.58
N ILE A 180 21.46 -1.53 -2.20
CA ILE A 180 20.75 -2.59 -2.90
C ILE A 180 19.27 -2.49 -2.54
N ARG A 181 18.42 -2.37 -3.55
CA ARG A 181 16.97 -2.13 -3.41
C ARG A 181 16.11 -3.20 -4.06
N LEU A 182 16.74 -4.05 -4.87
CA LEU A 182 16.14 -5.24 -5.45
C LEU A 182 17.06 -6.44 -5.25
N VAL A 183 16.51 -7.55 -4.76
CA VAL A 183 17.17 -8.87 -4.76
C VAL A 183 16.26 -9.90 -5.41
N VAL A 184 16.76 -10.60 -6.42
CA VAL A 184 16.05 -11.67 -7.13
C VAL A 184 16.81 -12.99 -7.05
N GLY A 185 16.09 -14.09 -6.98
CA GLY A 185 16.65 -15.44 -6.93
C GLY A 185 15.58 -16.53 -6.92
N SER A 186 16.02 -17.76 -6.69
CA SER A 186 15.12 -18.92 -6.59
C SER A 186 14.31 -18.90 -5.29
N PRO A 187 13.01 -19.24 -5.30
CA PRO A 187 12.19 -19.22 -4.10
C PRO A 187 12.55 -20.33 -3.09
N ILE A 188 13.20 -21.41 -3.55
CA ILE A 188 13.67 -22.51 -2.69
C ILE A 188 15.07 -22.26 -2.10
N SER A 189 15.71 -21.15 -2.46
CA SER A 189 17.02 -20.75 -1.94
C SER A 189 16.88 -19.79 -0.75
N SER A 190 17.72 -19.96 0.26
CA SER A 190 17.86 -18.96 1.34
C SER A 190 18.55 -17.66 0.90
N GLN A 191 19.16 -17.66 -0.30
CA GLN A 191 19.94 -16.56 -0.85
C GLN A 191 19.35 -16.13 -2.21
N GLY A 192 19.27 -14.82 -2.42
CA GLY A 192 19.14 -14.25 -3.75
C GLY A 192 20.40 -14.47 -4.59
N THR A 193 20.36 -14.04 -5.84
CA THR A 193 21.48 -14.15 -6.78
C THR A 193 21.84 -12.80 -7.39
N TYR A 194 20.85 -11.94 -7.58
CA TYR A 194 21.03 -10.69 -8.30
C TYR A 194 20.64 -9.48 -7.44
N PRO A 195 21.63 -8.74 -6.91
CA PRO A 195 21.40 -7.47 -6.23
C PRO A 195 21.47 -6.30 -7.21
N TRP A 196 20.49 -5.39 -7.14
CA TRP A 196 20.47 -4.18 -7.96
C TRP A 196 20.06 -2.95 -7.15
N SER A 197 20.54 -1.78 -7.58
CA SER A 197 20.14 -0.46 -7.08
C SER A 197 18.97 0.12 -7.89
N ILE A 198 17.99 -0.73 -8.23
CA ILE A 198 16.79 -0.35 -8.98
C ILE A 198 15.54 -0.62 -8.14
N LEU A 199 14.46 0.09 -8.40
CA LEU A 199 13.15 -0.16 -7.80
C LEU A 199 12.07 -0.20 -8.87
N ALA A 200 11.09 -1.08 -8.68
CA ALA A 200 9.89 -1.05 -9.51
C ALA A 200 9.05 0.19 -9.20
N ALA A 201 8.38 0.72 -10.22
CA ALA A 201 7.34 1.71 -10.02
C ALA A 201 6.12 1.01 -9.42
N MET A 202 5.81 1.30 -8.15
CA MET A 202 4.65 0.75 -7.45
C MET A 202 3.75 1.87 -6.94
N GLN A 203 2.44 1.71 -7.14
CA GLN A 203 1.42 2.52 -6.50
C GLN A 203 0.89 1.75 -5.29
N PHE A 204 0.96 2.35 -4.11
CA PHE A 204 0.35 1.83 -2.89
C PHE A 204 -0.94 2.57 -2.61
N THR A 205 -1.96 1.87 -2.15
CA THR A 205 -3.15 2.49 -1.56
C THR A 205 -2.97 2.48 -0.05
N ALA A 206 -2.88 3.65 0.57
CA ALA A 206 -2.47 3.80 1.96
C ALA A 206 -3.24 4.94 2.64
N THR A 207 -3.82 4.66 3.80
CA THR A 207 -4.53 5.65 4.63
C THR A 207 -3.80 5.86 5.96
N ALA A 208 -3.80 7.09 6.46
CA ALA A 208 -3.28 7.35 7.81
C ALA A 208 -4.13 6.59 8.84
N VAL A 209 -3.49 5.86 9.75
CA VAL A 209 -4.19 5.22 10.86
C VAL A 209 -4.61 6.31 11.85
N PRO A 210 -5.91 6.50 12.14
CA PRO A 210 -6.34 7.50 13.09
C PRO A 210 -5.69 7.25 14.45
N GLU A 211 -5.11 8.29 15.05
CA GLU A 211 -4.65 8.18 16.42
C GLU A 211 -5.83 7.73 17.31
N PRO A 212 -5.63 6.79 18.24
CA PRO A 212 -6.69 6.39 19.15
C PRO A 212 -7.15 7.64 19.90
N VAL A 213 -8.37 8.09 19.62
CA VAL A 213 -8.97 9.22 20.34
C VAL A 213 -8.99 8.84 21.81
N SER A 214 -8.10 9.47 22.59
CA SER A 214 -8.04 9.23 24.02
C SER A 214 -9.44 9.51 24.60
N PRO A 215 -10.07 8.56 25.31
CA PRO A 215 -11.47 8.65 25.73
C PRO A 215 -11.77 9.81 26.71
N CYS A 216 -10.76 10.60 27.09
CA CYS A 216 -10.91 11.80 27.91
C CYS A 216 -11.82 12.87 27.30
N VAL A 217 -11.99 12.94 25.97
CA VAL A 217 -12.84 13.98 25.35
C VAL A 217 -14.34 13.64 25.43
N THR A 218 -14.70 12.36 25.42
CA THR A 218 -16.11 11.93 25.54
C THR A 218 -16.67 12.20 26.94
N GLY A 219 -15.82 12.18 27.97
CA GLY A 219 -16.24 12.45 29.36
C GLY A 219 -16.75 13.88 29.61
N ILE A 220 -16.24 14.88 28.88
CA ILE A 220 -16.59 16.30 29.10
C ILE A 220 -18.02 16.59 28.62
N VAL A 221 -18.46 15.95 27.53
CA VAL A 221 -19.82 16.16 26.97
C VAL A 221 -20.89 15.57 27.89
N PHE A 222 -20.67 14.38 28.45
CA PHE A 222 -21.61 13.78 29.40
C PHE A 222 -21.67 14.54 30.74
N LEU A 223 -20.54 15.09 31.21
CA LEU A 223 -20.52 15.89 32.43
C LEU A 223 -21.26 17.23 32.25
N ALA A 224 -21.12 17.89 31.09
CA ALA A 224 -21.83 19.13 30.79
C ALA A 224 -23.36 18.94 30.73
N ILE A 225 -23.84 17.82 30.20
CA ILE A 225 -25.27 17.47 30.19
C ILE A 225 -25.77 17.15 31.60
N ALA A 226 -25.01 16.41 32.40
CA ALA A 226 -25.39 16.07 33.77
C ALA A 226 -25.44 17.30 34.69
N VAL A 227 -24.48 18.23 34.56
CA VAL A 227 -24.45 19.49 35.32
C VAL A 227 -25.55 20.45 34.86
N GLY A 228 -25.84 20.52 33.55
CA GLY A 228 -26.92 21.33 32.99
C GLY A 228 -28.33 20.84 33.37
N GLN A 229 -28.53 19.54 33.57
CA GLN A 229 -29.81 19.00 34.03
C GLN A 229 -30.04 19.19 35.54
N ARG A 230 -28.98 19.30 36.33
CA ARG A 230 -29.07 19.52 37.78
C ARG A 230 -29.46 20.95 38.13
N SER A 231 -29.05 21.95 37.34
CA SER A 231 -29.38 23.37 37.57
C SER A 231 -30.83 23.76 37.23
N ARG A 232 -31.57 22.92 36.49
CA ARG A 232 -32.97 23.17 36.08
C ARG A 232 -34.03 22.59 37.02
N ARG A 233 -33.66 21.77 38.01
CA ARG A 233 -34.61 21.19 38.98
C ARG A 233 -34.76 22.00 40.29
N GLY A 234 -34.09 23.14 40.40
CA GLY A 234 -34.06 23.97 41.61
C GLY A 234 -34.75 25.34 41.49
N ARG A 235 -35.66 25.54 40.53
CA ARG A 235 -36.48 26.76 40.39
C ARG A 235 -37.92 26.41 40.07
#